data_AF-A0A9D1P6P7-F1
#
_entry.id   AF-A0A9D1P6P7-F1
#
_cell.length_a   1.000
_cell.length_b   1.000
_cell.length_c   1.000
_cell.angle_alpha   90.00
_cell.angle_beta   90.00
_cell.angle_gamma   90.00
#
_symmetry.space_group_name_H-M   'P 1'
#
loop_
_entity.id
_entity.type
_entity.pdbx_description
1 polymer ?
#
loop_
_entity_poly.entity_id
_entity_poly.type
_entity_poly.pdbx_seq_one_letter_code
_entity_poly.pdbx_strand_id
1 'polypeptide(L)'
;MAKKAKRKASAPPMGYNARKKMNKHRPLTQKEKRLILIGIGVLVLAAILFAIFYDDGSLPMRGEDVVTEGAQQMLSYAVDSETGERAAEPSENDVAVLNTNWLITDLGSSSKPKYYKLAEISLPDGFYRRQDTNKSDQETDFWFYPEEDSTSPIGYVYFSGTNAKYDEVPTQTSSMITAYNETCELSEVQNGTFAGMDAYYYYYNASNTDQETGVVNYSQSFNCYFQGPRNTTIVMLLSVSGDSEDVYLSEEVLLEQAEIFASCIHLDEEE
;
A
#
# COMPACT_ATOMS: atom_id res chain seq x y z
N MET A 1 76.78 -24.30 58.57
CA MET A 1 76.91 -24.51 57.11
C MET A 1 76.75 -25.99 56.81
N ALA A 2 75.74 -26.39 56.04
CA ALA A 2 75.71 -27.57 55.15
C ALA A 2 74.33 -27.62 54.49
N LYS A 3 74.27 -27.21 53.22
CA LYS A 3 73.05 -27.21 52.39
C LYS A 3 72.59 -28.65 52.14
N LYS A 4 71.28 -28.93 52.27
CA LYS A 4 70.65 -30.02 51.50
C LYS A 4 69.43 -29.50 50.74
N ALA A 5 69.49 -29.82 49.46
CA ALA A 5 68.78 -29.20 48.36
C ALA A 5 67.34 -29.71 48.22
N LYS A 6 66.55 -28.87 47.56
CA LYS A 6 65.21 -29.06 47.03
C LYS A 6 64.97 -30.48 46.49
N ARG A 7 63.96 -31.17 47.02
CA ARG A 7 63.23 -32.18 46.25
C ARG A 7 62.01 -31.50 45.63
N LYS A 8 62.06 -31.35 44.31
CA LYS A 8 60.91 -30.98 43.48
C LYS A 8 59.85 -32.08 43.65
N ALA A 9 58.76 -31.77 44.33
CA ALA A 9 57.57 -32.61 44.26
C ALA A 9 56.96 -32.42 42.87
N SER A 10 56.78 -33.54 42.20
CA SER A 10 56.37 -33.74 40.82
C SER A 10 55.14 -32.94 40.42
N ALA A 11 55.15 -32.46 39.17
CA ALA A 11 53.94 -32.08 38.45
C ALA A 11 52.84 -33.15 38.65
N PRO A 12 51.57 -32.75 38.81
CA PRO A 12 50.48 -33.71 38.92
C PRO A 12 50.47 -34.59 37.66
N PRO A 13 50.24 -35.90 37.78
CA PRO A 13 50.23 -36.79 36.64
C PRO A 13 49.18 -36.30 35.63
N MET A 14 49.66 -36.02 34.42
CA MET A 14 48.86 -35.90 33.20
C MET A 14 47.94 -37.12 33.15
N GLY A 15 46.63 -36.92 33.31
CA GLY A 15 45.67 -38.02 33.26
C GLY A 15 44.50 -37.98 34.24
N TYR A 16 44.32 -36.93 35.06
CA TYR A 16 43.04 -36.74 35.73
C TYR A 16 42.03 -36.13 34.76
N ASN A 17 41.52 -36.95 33.84
CA ASN A 17 40.24 -36.72 33.22
C ASN A 17 39.21 -36.74 34.36
N ALA A 18 38.91 -35.56 34.91
CA ALA A 18 37.69 -35.36 35.65
C ALA A 18 36.56 -35.65 34.66
N ARG A 19 36.17 -36.92 34.55
CA ARG A 19 34.93 -37.34 33.88
C ARG A 19 33.86 -36.48 34.52
N LYS A 20 33.38 -35.46 33.79
CA LYS A 20 32.13 -34.78 34.11
C LYS A 20 31.14 -35.91 34.37
N LYS A 21 30.73 -36.10 35.62
CA LYS A 21 29.66 -37.03 35.95
C LYS A 21 28.47 -36.54 35.13
N MET A 22 28.15 -37.25 34.04
CA MET A 22 26.89 -37.02 33.35
C MET A 22 25.81 -37.26 34.39
N ASN A 23 25.14 -36.20 34.81
CA ASN A 23 23.97 -36.31 35.66
C ASN A 23 23.00 -37.22 34.92
N LYS A 24 22.83 -38.46 35.40
CA LYS A 24 21.82 -39.36 34.88
C LYS A 24 20.48 -38.68 35.12
N HIS A 25 19.85 -38.21 34.05
CA HIS A 25 18.51 -37.61 34.15
C HIS A 25 17.62 -38.61 34.89
N ARG A 26 17.01 -38.14 35.99
CA ARG A 26 16.05 -38.93 36.74
C ARG A 26 14.92 -39.32 35.79
N PRO A 27 14.47 -40.59 35.76
CA PRO A 27 13.34 -40.97 34.93
C PRO A 27 12.11 -40.16 35.34
N LEU A 28 11.49 -39.49 34.36
CA LEU A 28 10.29 -38.67 34.55
C LEU A 28 9.19 -39.49 35.22
N THR A 29 8.64 -38.95 36.30
CA THR A 29 7.49 -39.51 37.01
C THR A 29 6.25 -39.49 36.10
N GLN A 30 5.27 -40.37 36.35
CA GLN A 30 4.04 -40.40 35.55
C GLN A 30 3.28 -39.06 35.56
N LYS A 31 3.37 -38.30 36.66
CA LYS A 31 2.77 -36.95 36.76
C LYS A 31 3.47 -35.96 35.84
N GLU A 32 4.80 -35.95 35.82
CA GLU A 32 5.59 -35.09 34.92
C GLU A 32 5.34 -35.45 33.44
N LYS A 33 5.25 -36.74 33.11
CA LYS A 33 4.89 -37.18 31.75
C LYS A 33 3.51 -36.68 31.32
N ARG A 34 2.50 -36.77 32.20
CA ARG A 34 1.14 -36.24 31.93
C ARG A 34 1.14 -34.72 31.74
N LEU A 35 1.88 -33.99 32.58
CA LEU A 35 2.02 -32.53 32.47
C LEU A 35 2.66 -32.11 31.14
N ILE A 36 3.73 -32.78 30.72
CA ILE A 36 4.38 -32.52 29.43
C ILE A 36 3.41 -32.81 28.28
N LEU A 37 2.66 -33.92 28.35
CA LEU A 37 1.74 -34.33 27.29
C LEU A 37 0.55 -33.36 27.16
N ILE A 38 0.02 -32.87 28.29
CA ILE A 38 -0.99 -31.80 28.32
C ILE A 38 -0.42 -30.50 27.74
N GLY A 39 0.80 -30.11 28.15
CA GLY A 39 1.45 -28.89 27.64
C GLY A 39 1.65 -28.91 26.12
N ILE A 40 2.09 -30.04 25.57
CA ILE A 40 2.20 -30.23 24.11
C ILE A 40 0.82 -30.17 23.46
N GLY A 41 -0.19 -30.83 24.05
CA GLY A 41 -1.56 -30.80 23.53
C GLY A 41 -2.15 -29.39 23.46
N VAL A 42 -1.93 -28.57 24.49
CA VAL A 42 -2.37 -27.17 24.51
C VAL A 42 -1.63 -26.34 23.46
N LEU A 43 -0.32 -26.51 23.29
CA LEU A 43 0.44 -25.79 22.27
C LEU A 43 0.01 -26.16 20.85
N VAL A 44 -0.23 -27.45 20.58
CA VAL A 44 -0.72 -27.91 19.27
C VAL A 44 -2.11 -27.36 19.01
N LEU A 45 -3.01 -27.38 20.00
CA LEU A 45 -4.34 -26.79 19.86
C LEU A 45 -4.27 -25.28 19.60
N ALA A 46 -3.41 -24.56 20.32
CA ALA A 46 -3.20 -23.13 20.11
C ALA A 46 -2.68 -22.84 18.69
N ALA A 47 -1.75 -23.64 18.17
CA ALA A 47 -1.24 -23.51 16.80
C ALA A 47 -2.32 -23.81 15.74
N ILE A 48 -3.19 -24.79 15.98
CA ILE A 48 -4.33 -25.11 15.10
C ILE A 48 -5.35 -23.98 15.11
N LEU A 49 -5.71 -23.49 16.31
CA LEU A 49 -6.64 -22.36 16.45
C LEU A 49 -6.07 -21.11 15.79
N PHE A 50 -4.77 -20.83 15.98
CA PHE A 50 -4.09 -19.77 15.27
C PHE A 50 -4.16 -20.00 13.76
N ALA A 51 -3.83 -21.18 13.23
CA ALA A 51 -3.92 -21.42 11.80
C ALA A 51 -5.34 -21.31 11.19
N ILE A 52 -6.39 -21.54 11.98
CA ILE A 52 -7.79 -21.48 11.54
C ILE A 52 -8.38 -20.07 11.68
N PHE A 53 -8.06 -19.37 12.77
CA PHE A 53 -8.64 -18.07 13.12
C PHE A 53 -7.69 -16.89 12.89
N TYR A 54 -6.46 -17.13 12.44
CA TYR A 54 -5.54 -16.06 12.08
C TYR A 54 -5.95 -15.48 10.74
N ASP A 55 -6.58 -14.32 10.82
CA ASP A 55 -6.78 -13.41 9.71
C ASP A 55 -5.64 -12.39 9.74
N ASP A 56 -4.77 -12.38 8.73
CA ASP A 56 -3.75 -11.33 8.59
C ASP A 56 -4.32 -10.04 7.97
N GLY A 57 -5.62 -10.04 7.67
CA GLY A 57 -6.36 -9.01 6.96
C GLY A 57 -6.11 -9.04 5.45
N SER A 58 -5.51 -10.11 4.91
CA SER A 58 -5.38 -10.26 3.46
C SER A 58 -6.73 -10.63 2.84
N LEU A 59 -7.01 -10.01 1.71
CA LEU A 59 -8.23 -10.27 0.96
C LEU A 59 -8.18 -11.70 0.40
N PRO A 60 -9.29 -12.46 0.50
CA PRO A 60 -9.32 -13.82 0.00
C PRO A 60 -9.19 -13.83 -1.53
N MET A 61 -8.40 -14.76 -2.05
CA MET A 61 -8.23 -14.98 -3.48
C MET A 61 -9.11 -16.13 -3.97
N ARG A 62 -9.79 -15.96 -5.11
CA ARG A 62 -10.50 -17.03 -5.81
C ARG A 62 -9.90 -17.23 -7.19
N GLY A 63 -8.95 -18.16 -7.29
CA GLY A 63 -8.15 -18.32 -8.51
C GLY A 63 -7.14 -17.19 -8.60
N GLU A 64 -7.23 -16.41 -9.66
CA GLU A 64 -6.41 -15.21 -9.88
C GLU A 64 -7.17 -13.93 -9.49
N ASP A 65 -8.41 -13.97 -8.99
CA ASP A 65 -9.15 -12.75 -8.64
C ASP A 65 -9.16 -12.47 -7.13
N VAL A 66 -9.05 -11.20 -6.75
CA VAL A 66 -9.25 -10.72 -5.38
C VAL A 66 -10.75 -10.67 -5.09
N VAL A 67 -11.20 -11.30 -4.01
CA VAL A 67 -12.61 -11.25 -3.60
C VAL A 67 -12.80 -10.05 -2.67
N THR A 68 -13.52 -9.04 -3.15
CA THR A 68 -13.94 -7.86 -2.39
C THR A 68 -15.41 -7.95 -1.98
N GLU A 69 -15.80 -7.31 -0.87
CA GLU A 69 -17.20 -7.25 -0.44
C GLU A 69 -17.94 -6.18 -1.28
N GLY A 70 -19.14 -6.51 -1.79
CA GLY A 70 -20.00 -5.49 -2.40
C GLY A 70 -19.80 -5.21 -3.90
N ALA A 71 -19.31 -6.18 -4.68
CA ALA A 71 -19.14 -6.09 -6.14
C ALA A 71 -20.41 -5.78 -6.99
N GLN A 72 -21.54 -5.41 -6.37
CA GLN A 72 -22.81 -5.17 -7.05
C GLN A 72 -23.15 -3.69 -7.32
N GLN A 73 -22.44 -2.69 -6.79
CA GLN A 73 -22.97 -1.30 -6.82
C GLN A 73 -22.37 -0.30 -7.83
N MET A 74 -21.33 -0.63 -8.61
CA MET A 74 -20.81 0.29 -9.64
C MET A 74 -20.82 -0.26 -11.07
N LEU A 75 -21.59 -1.32 -11.34
CA LEU A 75 -21.82 -1.77 -12.70
C LEU A 75 -22.65 -0.80 -13.53
N SER A 76 -23.33 0.12 -12.85
CA SER A 76 -24.17 1.10 -13.51
C SER A 76 -23.44 2.35 -13.96
N TYR A 77 -22.10 2.49 -13.94
CA TYR A 77 -21.47 3.78 -14.32
C TYR A 77 -20.23 3.71 -15.21
N ALA A 78 -19.75 2.53 -15.61
CA ALA A 78 -18.67 2.45 -16.58
C ALA A 78 -19.16 2.95 -17.95
N VAL A 79 -18.56 4.02 -18.47
CA VAL A 79 -18.76 4.48 -19.84
C VAL A 79 -17.71 3.80 -20.70
N ASP A 80 -18.14 3.09 -21.73
CA ASP A 80 -17.27 2.45 -22.70
C ASP A 80 -16.44 3.51 -23.44
N SER A 81 -15.12 3.32 -23.47
CA SER A 81 -14.18 4.32 -23.99
C SER A 81 -14.20 4.51 -25.51
N GLU A 82 -14.79 3.57 -26.26
CA GLU A 82 -14.91 3.66 -27.72
C GLU A 82 -16.25 4.22 -28.17
N THR A 83 -17.31 3.96 -27.39
CA THR A 83 -18.70 4.26 -27.79
C THR A 83 -19.33 5.39 -26.99
N GLY A 84 -18.79 5.74 -25.81
CA GLY A 84 -19.41 6.72 -24.91
C GLY A 84 -20.72 6.22 -24.31
N GLU A 85 -21.09 4.96 -24.52
CA GLU A 85 -22.30 4.35 -23.98
C GLU A 85 -22.03 3.73 -22.61
N ARG A 86 -23.06 3.78 -21.75
CA ARG A 86 -23.03 3.16 -20.43
C ARG A 86 -22.97 1.64 -20.62
N ALA A 87 -21.96 0.99 -20.05
CA ALA A 87 -21.78 -0.46 -20.13
C ALA A 87 -23.05 -1.18 -19.65
N ALA A 88 -23.44 -2.25 -20.36
CA ALA A 88 -24.58 -3.07 -19.97
C ALA A 88 -24.35 -3.71 -18.59
N GLU A 89 -25.40 -3.79 -17.78
CA GLU A 89 -25.34 -4.54 -16.51
C GLU A 89 -24.90 -5.99 -16.79
N PRO A 90 -23.78 -6.46 -16.23
CA PRO A 90 -23.33 -7.82 -16.46
C PRO A 90 -24.25 -8.81 -15.75
N SER A 91 -24.27 -10.05 -16.25
CA SER A 91 -25.09 -11.10 -15.67
C SER A 91 -24.58 -11.51 -14.28
N GLU A 92 -25.48 -11.98 -13.39
CA GLU A 92 -25.12 -12.48 -12.05
C GLU A 92 -24.01 -13.56 -12.05
N ASN A 93 -23.78 -14.23 -13.19
CA ASN A 93 -22.76 -15.27 -13.33
C ASN A 93 -21.39 -14.76 -13.84
N ASP A 94 -21.30 -13.51 -14.30
CA ASP A 94 -20.07 -12.89 -14.82
C ASP A 94 -19.36 -12.00 -13.78
N VAL A 95 -19.82 -12.02 -12.51
CA VAL A 95 -19.25 -11.22 -11.42
C VAL A 95 -17.96 -11.86 -10.89
N ALA A 96 -16.90 -11.79 -11.71
CA ALA A 96 -15.53 -11.81 -11.24
C ALA A 96 -15.18 -10.40 -10.73
N VAL A 97 -14.60 -10.37 -9.54
CA VAL A 97 -14.79 -9.33 -8.53
C VAL A 97 -13.69 -8.27 -8.63
N LEU A 98 -14.01 -7.13 -9.25
CA LEU A 98 -13.16 -5.92 -9.20
C LEU A 98 -13.93 -4.60 -9.18
N ASN A 99 -15.24 -4.64 -8.96
CA ASN A 99 -16.05 -3.43 -9.02
C ASN A 99 -16.35 -2.85 -7.63
N THR A 100 -15.32 -2.81 -6.79
CA THR A 100 -15.34 -2.10 -5.51
C THR A 100 -14.59 -0.79 -5.61
N ASN A 101 -14.97 0.14 -4.73
CA ASN A 101 -14.26 1.39 -4.49
C ASN A 101 -13.03 1.20 -3.62
N TRP A 102 -12.56 -0.04 -3.45
CA TRP A 102 -11.45 -0.35 -2.57
C TRP A 102 -10.14 -0.15 -3.28
N LEU A 103 -9.33 0.74 -2.73
CA LEU A 103 -7.93 0.84 -3.05
C LEU A 103 -7.20 -0.33 -2.38
N ILE A 104 -6.58 -1.20 -3.15
CA ILE A 104 -5.84 -2.36 -2.66
C ILE A 104 -4.36 -2.30 -3.06
N THR A 105 -3.50 -2.99 -2.32
CA THR A 105 -2.09 -3.17 -2.69
C THR A 105 -1.62 -4.60 -2.42
N ASP A 106 -0.69 -5.07 -3.24
CA ASP A 106 0.05 -6.32 -2.98
C ASP A 106 1.20 -6.08 -1.99
N LEU A 107 1.15 -6.74 -0.84
CA LEU A 107 2.26 -6.81 0.14
C LEU A 107 2.93 -8.20 0.14
N GLY A 108 2.54 -9.07 -0.80
CA GLY A 108 3.07 -10.40 -0.99
C GLY A 108 4.34 -10.42 -1.82
N SER A 109 4.54 -11.55 -2.50
CA SER A 109 5.60 -11.73 -3.50
C SER A 109 4.98 -12.11 -4.82
N SER A 110 5.69 -11.93 -5.93
CA SER A 110 5.21 -12.34 -7.26
C SER A 110 4.75 -13.81 -7.36
N SER A 111 5.28 -14.70 -6.50
CA SER A 111 4.87 -16.12 -6.44
C SER A 111 3.75 -16.43 -5.44
N LYS A 112 3.44 -15.48 -4.56
CA LYS A 112 2.47 -15.57 -3.46
C LYS A 112 1.94 -14.16 -3.19
N PRO A 113 1.10 -13.61 -4.06
CA PRO A 113 0.52 -12.29 -3.84
C PRO A 113 -0.34 -12.30 -2.59
N LYS A 114 -0.41 -11.15 -1.92
CA LYS A 114 -1.24 -10.90 -0.74
C LYS A 114 -1.80 -9.50 -0.82
N TYR A 115 -3.07 -9.41 -1.17
CA TYR A 115 -3.77 -8.13 -1.32
C TYR A 115 -4.35 -7.67 0.01
N TYR A 116 -4.26 -6.38 0.27
CA TYR A 116 -4.84 -5.73 1.44
C TYR A 116 -5.60 -4.49 1.00
N LYS A 117 -6.78 -4.26 1.60
CA LYS A 117 -7.50 -2.99 1.47
C LYS A 117 -6.69 -1.90 2.18
N LEU A 118 -6.53 -0.77 1.50
CA LEU A 118 -5.90 0.45 2.02
C LEU A 118 -6.95 1.47 2.43
N ALA A 119 -7.93 1.67 1.55
CA ALA A 119 -9.00 2.64 1.73
C ALA A 119 -10.19 2.26 0.85
N GLU A 120 -11.34 2.87 1.11
CA GLU A 120 -12.45 2.96 0.18
C GLU A 120 -12.53 4.39 -0.37
N ILE A 121 -12.70 4.53 -1.68
CA ILE A 121 -12.72 5.82 -2.38
C ILE A 121 -14.12 6.08 -2.92
N SER A 122 -14.83 7.04 -2.33
CA SER A 122 -16.13 7.46 -2.87
C SER A 122 -15.98 8.20 -4.20
N LEU A 123 -17.02 8.15 -5.03
CA LEU A 123 -17.10 8.93 -6.26
C LEU A 123 -17.14 10.44 -5.91
N PRO A 124 -16.22 11.27 -6.43
CA PRO A 124 -16.29 12.72 -6.22
C PRO A 124 -17.50 13.33 -6.95
N ASP A 125 -18.13 14.34 -6.33
CA ASP A 125 -19.29 15.03 -6.90
C ASP A 125 -18.96 15.72 -8.24
N GLY A 126 -19.75 15.46 -9.28
CA GLY A 126 -19.54 16.02 -10.63
C GLY A 126 -18.38 15.38 -11.39
N PHE A 127 -17.98 14.18 -11.00
CA PHE A 127 -16.98 13.36 -11.69
C PHE A 127 -17.53 11.97 -11.99
N TYR A 128 -16.99 11.34 -13.03
CA TYR A 128 -17.24 9.95 -13.35
C TYR A 128 -15.93 9.15 -13.32
N ARG A 129 -16.01 7.86 -12.98
CA ARG A 129 -14.86 6.96 -12.97
C ARG A 129 -14.66 6.37 -14.36
N ARG A 130 -13.45 6.49 -14.91
CA ARG A 130 -13.06 5.75 -16.12
C ARG A 130 -12.48 4.40 -15.73
N GLN A 131 -13.00 3.33 -16.31
CA GLN A 131 -12.41 2.00 -16.19
C GLN A 131 -11.39 1.82 -17.31
N ASP A 132 -10.12 1.67 -16.95
CA ASP A 132 -9.08 1.38 -17.92
C ASP A 132 -9.05 -0.12 -18.19
N THR A 133 -9.37 -0.54 -19.42
CA THR A 133 -9.53 -1.95 -19.79
C THR A 133 -8.20 -2.69 -19.99
N ASN A 134 -7.07 -1.97 -19.89
CA ASN A 134 -5.73 -2.47 -20.22
C ASN A 134 -4.82 -2.73 -19.00
N LYS A 135 -5.31 -2.60 -17.77
CA LYS A 135 -4.51 -2.89 -16.56
C LYS A 135 -4.76 -4.31 -16.05
N SER A 136 -3.77 -4.88 -15.34
CA SER A 136 -3.98 -6.15 -14.65
C SER A 136 -5.16 -6.00 -13.69
N ASP A 137 -5.97 -7.03 -13.66
CA ASP A 137 -7.14 -7.31 -12.83
C ASP A 137 -6.94 -7.18 -11.30
N GLN A 138 -5.88 -6.54 -10.83
CA GLN A 138 -5.53 -6.48 -9.42
C GLN A 138 -4.97 -5.11 -8.97
N GLU A 139 -4.64 -4.21 -9.90
CA GLU A 139 -4.25 -2.84 -9.57
C GLU A 139 -5.46 -1.92 -9.62
N THR A 140 -5.96 -1.53 -8.45
CA THR A 140 -7.14 -0.65 -8.32
C THR A 140 -6.71 0.82 -8.31
N ASP A 141 -6.10 1.26 -9.40
CA ASP A 141 -5.91 2.69 -9.64
C ASP A 141 -7.24 3.29 -10.10
N PHE A 142 -7.62 4.44 -9.53
CA PHE A 142 -8.87 5.10 -9.86
C PHE A 142 -8.60 6.43 -10.54
N TRP A 143 -9.09 6.56 -11.77
CA TRP A 143 -9.09 7.80 -12.53
C TRP A 143 -10.50 8.34 -12.59
N PHE A 144 -10.69 9.56 -12.08
CA PHE A 144 -11.96 10.26 -12.17
C PHE A 144 -11.79 11.52 -13.02
N TYR A 145 -12.75 11.74 -13.91
CA TYR A 145 -12.79 12.85 -14.84
C TYR A 145 -14.05 13.68 -14.61
N PRO A 146 -14.00 15.01 -14.80
CA PRO A 146 -15.16 15.87 -14.61
C PRO A 146 -16.28 15.49 -15.59
N GLU A 147 -17.52 15.53 -15.12
CA GLU A 147 -18.71 15.47 -15.99
C GLU A 147 -18.80 16.73 -16.87
N GLU A 148 -19.56 16.67 -17.96
CA GLU A 148 -19.66 17.78 -18.94
C GLU A 148 -20.13 19.11 -18.32
N ASP A 149 -20.97 19.05 -17.29
CA ASP A 149 -21.51 20.22 -16.57
C ASP A 149 -20.76 20.50 -15.25
N SER A 150 -19.65 19.81 -15.00
CA SER A 150 -18.81 20.06 -13.83
C SER A 150 -18.23 21.48 -13.87
N THR A 151 -18.22 22.11 -12.70
CA THR A 151 -17.60 23.43 -12.50
C THR A 151 -16.20 23.33 -11.90
N SER A 152 -15.71 22.12 -11.62
CA SER A 152 -14.37 21.93 -11.08
C SER A 152 -13.32 22.35 -12.12
N PRO A 153 -12.27 23.07 -11.71
CA PRO A 153 -11.15 23.38 -12.61
C PRO A 153 -10.22 22.17 -12.82
N ILE A 154 -10.45 21.04 -12.14
CA ILE A 154 -9.60 19.86 -12.20
C ILE A 154 -9.94 19.02 -13.44
N GLY A 155 -8.94 18.74 -14.27
CA GLY A 155 -9.07 17.93 -15.48
C GLY A 155 -9.18 16.43 -15.18
N TYR A 156 -8.51 15.95 -14.14
CA TYR A 156 -8.76 14.63 -13.55
C TYR A 156 -8.18 14.54 -12.13
N VAL A 157 -8.72 13.61 -11.34
CA VAL A 157 -8.12 13.14 -10.09
C VAL A 157 -7.79 11.66 -10.19
N TYR A 158 -6.63 11.30 -9.66
CA TYR A 158 -6.11 9.95 -9.61
C TYR A 158 -5.88 9.51 -8.18
N PHE A 159 -6.33 8.30 -7.83
CA PHE A 159 -6.04 7.64 -6.56
C PHE A 159 -5.32 6.32 -6.81
N SER A 160 -4.30 6.03 -6.00
CA SER A 160 -3.55 4.76 -6.08
C SER A 160 -2.96 4.37 -4.74
N GLY A 161 -2.75 3.07 -4.57
CA GLY A 161 -2.12 2.47 -3.40
C GLY A 161 -0.72 1.99 -3.73
N THR A 162 0.23 2.20 -2.82
CA THR A 162 1.59 1.66 -2.97
C THR A 162 2.12 1.09 -1.66
N ASN A 163 2.92 0.03 -1.77
CA ASN A 163 3.64 -0.57 -0.65
C ASN A 163 4.96 0.15 -0.30
N ALA A 164 5.28 1.24 -1.01
CA ALA A 164 6.39 2.12 -0.67
C ALA A 164 6.07 2.92 0.61
N LYS A 165 7.12 3.30 1.34
CA LYS A 165 6.97 3.95 2.65
C LYS A 165 6.52 5.40 2.52
N TYR A 166 5.55 5.76 3.33
CA TYR A 166 4.91 7.07 3.37
C TYR A 166 5.87 8.26 3.45
N ASP A 167 6.92 8.15 4.27
CA ASP A 167 7.91 9.21 4.48
C ASP A 167 8.96 9.32 3.38
N GLU A 168 9.10 8.30 2.52
CA GLU A 168 10.10 8.25 1.45
C GLU A 168 9.50 8.63 0.08
N VAL A 169 8.25 8.24 -0.19
CA VAL A 169 7.59 8.37 -1.50
C VAL A 169 7.54 9.81 -2.02
N PRO A 170 7.15 10.84 -1.24
CA PRO A 170 7.06 12.21 -1.76
C PRO A 170 8.41 12.74 -2.27
N THR A 171 9.50 12.44 -1.55
CA THR A 171 10.85 12.87 -1.94
C THR A 171 11.36 12.09 -3.15
N GLN A 172 11.10 10.78 -3.21
CA GLN A 172 11.51 9.95 -4.34
C GLN A 172 10.80 10.38 -5.63
N THR A 173 9.47 10.53 -5.58
CA THR A 173 8.66 10.89 -6.75
C THR A 173 8.94 12.30 -7.25
N SER A 174 9.00 13.30 -6.36
CA SER A 174 9.33 14.68 -6.72
C SER A 174 10.69 14.80 -7.42
N SER A 175 11.69 14.02 -6.97
CA SER A 175 13.04 14.05 -7.56
C SER A 175 13.09 13.57 -9.02
N MET A 176 12.12 12.77 -9.46
CA MET A 176 12.09 12.20 -10.80
C MET A 176 11.30 13.05 -11.80
N ILE A 177 10.38 13.90 -11.35
CA ILE A 177 9.44 14.63 -12.22
C ILE A 177 10.14 15.54 -13.22
N THR A 178 11.23 16.20 -12.79
CA THR A 178 12.01 17.08 -13.67
C THR A 178 12.66 16.35 -14.84
N ALA A 179 12.86 15.02 -14.75
CA ALA A 179 13.40 14.21 -15.83
C ALA A 179 12.33 13.81 -16.87
N TYR A 180 11.05 13.87 -16.52
CA TYR A 180 9.94 13.50 -17.39
C TYR A 180 9.34 14.68 -18.16
N ASN A 181 9.71 15.91 -17.83
CA ASN A 181 9.13 17.11 -18.41
C ASN A 181 10.20 18.00 -19.05
N GLU A 182 9.89 18.61 -20.19
CA GLU A 182 10.82 19.53 -20.87
C GLU A 182 11.08 20.79 -20.03
N THR A 183 10.02 21.37 -19.50
CA THR A 183 10.11 22.39 -18.45
C THR A 183 9.35 21.94 -17.22
N CYS A 184 9.87 22.25 -16.04
CA CYS A 184 9.25 21.88 -14.77
C CYS A 184 9.62 22.89 -13.69
N GLU A 185 8.61 23.53 -13.11
CA GLU A 185 8.72 24.33 -11.89
C GLU A 185 8.09 23.54 -10.74
N LEU A 186 8.93 22.97 -9.89
CA LEU A 186 8.53 22.08 -8.80
C LEU A 186 8.57 22.83 -7.45
N SER A 187 7.51 22.72 -6.65
CA SER A 187 7.50 23.21 -5.28
C SER A 187 8.35 22.33 -4.36
N GLU A 188 8.72 22.84 -3.20
CA GLU A 188 9.24 21.98 -2.13
C GLU A 188 8.15 21.00 -1.64
N VAL A 189 8.56 19.88 -1.05
CA VAL A 189 7.65 18.98 -0.35
C VAL A 189 7.23 19.64 0.96
N GLN A 190 5.92 19.72 1.17
CA GLN A 190 5.28 20.37 2.30
C GLN A 190 4.50 19.35 3.14
N ASN A 191 4.18 19.74 4.38
CA ASN A 191 3.25 19.02 5.24
C ASN A 191 1.92 19.77 5.25
N GLY A 192 0.81 19.03 5.20
CA GLY A 192 -0.54 19.57 5.31
C GLY A 192 -1.48 18.60 6.02
N THR A 193 -2.69 19.06 6.26
CA THR A 193 -3.79 18.23 6.74
C THR A 193 -4.95 18.41 5.78
N PHE A 194 -5.47 17.32 5.22
CA PHE A 194 -6.61 17.33 4.32
C PHE A 194 -7.68 16.35 4.76
N ALA A 195 -8.93 16.80 4.84
CA ALA A 195 -10.05 16.00 5.36
C ALA A 195 -9.75 15.35 6.74
N GLY A 196 -8.97 16.04 7.57
CA GLY A 196 -8.54 15.55 8.88
C GLY A 196 -7.39 14.53 8.87
N MET A 197 -6.83 14.20 7.70
CA MET A 197 -5.68 13.30 7.55
C MET A 197 -4.39 14.11 7.34
N ASP A 198 -3.33 13.77 8.07
CA ASP A 198 -2.01 14.33 7.82
C ASP A 198 -1.45 13.80 6.50
N ALA A 199 -0.81 14.69 5.74
CA ALA A 199 -0.31 14.39 4.41
C ALA A 199 1.01 15.11 4.11
N TYR A 200 1.80 14.49 3.25
CA TYR A 200 2.84 15.19 2.49
C TYR A 200 2.27 15.61 1.15
N TYR A 201 2.63 16.79 0.66
CA TYR A 201 2.23 17.22 -0.67
C TYR A 201 3.28 18.08 -1.36
N TYR A 202 3.23 18.11 -2.68
CA TYR A 202 3.93 19.09 -3.51
C TYR A 202 3.13 19.31 -4.78
N TYR A 203 3.43 20.38 -5.51
CA TYR A 203 2.85 20.60 -6.82
C TYR A 203 3.93 21.04 -7.80
N TYR A 204 3.65 20.87 -9.08
CA TYR A 204 4.54 21.36 -10.12
C TYR A 204 3.74 21.85 -11.32
N ASN A 205 4.32 22.82 -12.01
CA ASN A 205 3.91 23.26 -13.33
C ASN A 205 4.91 22.70 -14.34
N ALA A 206 4.44 22.16 -15.45
CA ALA A 206 5.27 21.58 -16.48
C ALA A 206 4.76 21.93 -17.87
N SER A 207 5.67 21.90 -18.84
CA SER A 207 5.29 21.89 -20.24
C SER A 207 6.05 20.83 -21.02
N ASN A 208 5.37 20.28 -22.03
CA ASN A 208 5.93 19.28 -22.93
C ASN A 208 5.48 19.58 -24.35
N THR A 209 6.41 19.52 -25.30
CA THR A 209 6.12 19.59 -26.72
C THR A 209 5.70 18.21 -27.21
N ASP A 210 4.49 18.11 -27.75
CA ASP A 210 4.03 16.92 -28.46
C ASP A 210 4.91 16.71 -29.70
N GLN A 211 5.56 15.54 -29.80
CA GLN A 211 6.56 15.28 -30.84
C GLN A 211 5.94 15.11 -32.24
N GLU A 212 4.65 14.79 -32.34
CA GLU A 212 3.96 14.56 -33.61
C GLU A 212 3.39 15.86 -34.17
N THR A 213 2.79 16.68 -33.30
CA THR A 213 2.07 17.91 -33.67
C THR A 213 2.91 19.17 -33.49
N GLY A 214 3.96 19.12 -32.66
CA GLY A 214 4.77 20.28 -32.26
C GLY A 214 4.06 21.25 -31.33
N VAL A 215 2.86 20.89 -30.83
CA VAL A 215 2.08 21.72 -29.91
C VAL A 215 2.66 21.59 -28.50
N VAL A 216 2.82 22.72 -27.81
CA VAL A 216 3.24 22.74 -26.41
C VAL A 216 2.01 22.58 -25.53
N ASN A 217 2.01 21.55 -24.69
CA ASN A 217 0.98 21.32 -23.69
C ASN A 217 1.51 21.77 -22.33
N TYR A 218 0.68 22.51 -21.60
CA TYR A 218 0.97 22.97 -20.25
C TYR A 218 0.15 22.14 -19.27
N SER A 219 0.77 21.70 -18.18
CA SER A 219 0.11 20.94 -17.14
C SER A 219 0.53 21.39 -15.75
N GLN A 220 -0.41 21.34 -14.82
CA GLN A 220 -0.16 21.50 -13.40
C GLN A 220 -0.64 20.25 -12.70
N SER A 221 0.17 19.75 -11.76
CA SER A 221 -0.19 18.60 -10.94
C SER A 221 0.03 18.89 -9.47
N PHE A 222 -0.96 18.56 -8.65
CA PHE A 222 -0.87 18.56 -7.19
C PHE A 222 -0.81 17.11 -6.72
N ASN A 223 0.27 16.73 -6.03
CA ASN A 223 0.52 15.38 -5.56
C ASN A 223 0.44 15.37 -4.04
N CYS A 224 -0.44 14.53 -3.51
CA CYS A 224 -0.70 14.39 -2.08
C CYS A 224 -0.55 12.92 -1.68
N TYR A 225 0.05 12.70 -0.52
CA TYR A 225 0.37 11.38 0.00
C TYR A 225 -0.21 11.26 1.39
N PHE A 226 -0.92 10.19 1.66
CA PHE A 226 -1.50 9.86 2.97
C PHE A 226 -0.92 8.55 3.49
N GLN A 227 -0.77 8.45 4.81
CA GLN A 227 -0.36 7.21 5.46
C GLN A 227 -1.49 6.18 5.36
N GLY A 228 -1.27 5.10 4.61
CA GLY A 228 -2.15 3.95 4.59
C GLY A 228 -1.82 2.94 5.71
N PRO A 229 -2.67 1.93 5.93
CA PRO A 229 -2.42 0.86 6.91
C PRO A 229 -1.16 0.09 6.55
N ARG A 230 -0.55 -0.58 7.53
CA ARG A 230 0.63 -1.46 7.33
C ARG A 230 1.84 -0.73 6.70
N ASN A 231 2.01 0.55 7.02
CA ASN A 231 3.10 1.41 6.51
C ASN A 231 3.10 1.56 4.98
N THR A 232 1.90 1.49 4.37
CA THR A 232 1.68 1.75 2.94
C THR A 232 1.41 3.23 2.69
N THR A 233 1.31 3.62 1.43
CA THR A 233 1.02 5.00 1.04
C THR A 233 -0.19 5.03 0.11
N ILE A 234 -1.10 5.96 0.37
CA ILE A 234 -2.17 6.32 -0.56
C ILE A 234 -1.73 7.57 -1.30
N VAL A 235 -1.79 7.54 -2.62
CA VAL A 235 -1.43 8.63 -3.51
C VAL A 235 -2.72 9.24 -4.05
N MET A 236 -2.85 10.55 -3.93
CA MET A 236 -3.86 11.36 -4.61
C MET A 236 -3.15 12.37 -5.51
N LEU A 237 -3.52 12.41 -6.78
CA LEU A 237 -2.99 13.37 -7.76
C LEU A 237 -4.14 14.12 -8.39
N LEU A 238 -4.08 15.46 -8.35
CA LEU A 238 -4.96 16.34 -9.11
C LEU A 238 -4.19 16.88 -10.31
N SER A 239 -4.82 16.95 -11.48
CA SER A 239 -4.17 17.49 -12.65
C SER A 239 -5.08 18.42 -13.44
N VAL A 240 -4.47 19.46 -13.98
CA VAL A 240 -5.07 20.36 -14.96
C VAL A 240 -4.11 20.48 -16.15
N SER A 241 -4.65 20.57 -17.36
CA SER A 241 -3.85 20.72 -18.57
C SER A 241 -4.55 21.60 -19.60
N GLY A 242 -3.77 22.32 -20.40
CA GLY A 242 -4.28 23.18 -21.46
C GLY A 242 -3.20 23.68 -22.41
N ASP A 243 -3.60 24.53 -23.36
CA ASP A 243 -2.75 24.99 -24.46
C ASP A 243 -1.91 26.23 -24.09
N SER A 244 -1.99 26.70 -22.83
CA SER A 244 -1.23 27.84 -22.33
C SER A 244 -1.08 27.80 -20.80
N GLU A 245 -0.17 28.61 -20.26
CA GLU A 245 0.07 28.76 -18.81
C GLU A 245 -1.13 29.34 -18.02
N ASP A 246 -2.11 29.94 -18.70
CA ASP A 246 -3.34 30.46 -18.06
C ASP A 246 -4.17 29.34 -17.41
N VAL A 247 -3.85 28.08 -17.67
CA VAL A 247 -4.47 26.91 -17.04
C VAL A 247 -4.02 26.69 -15.59
N TYR A 248 -2.90 27.28 -15.17
CA TYR A 248 -2.35 27.07 -13.84
C TYR A 248 -3.24 27.71 -12.77
N LEU A 249 -3.60 26.90 -11.78
CA LEU A 249 -4.36 27.33 -10.62
C LEU A 249 -3.41 27.93 -9.58
N SER A 250 -3.92 28.89 -8.82
CA SER A 250 -3.24 29.38 -7.62
C SER A 250 -3.16 28.27 -6.56
N GLU A 251 -2.15 28.34 -5.69
CA GLU A 251 -1.97 27.40 -4.58
C GLU A 251 -3.21 27.29 -3.68
N GLU A 252 -3.89 28.41 -3.38
CA GLU A 252 -5.13 28.43 -2.59
C GLU A 252 -6.21 27.52 -3.20
N VAL A 253 -6.45 27.66 -4.51
CA VAL A 253 -7.42 26.83 -5.25
C VAL A 253 -6.98 25.36 -5.27
N LEU A 254 -5.69 25.06 -5.44
CA LEU A 254 -5.20 23.68 -5.39
C LEU A 254 -5.45 23.02 -4.03
N LEU A 255 -5.19 23.75 -2.94
CA LEU A 255 -5.42 23.26 -1.58
C LEU A 255 -6.92 23.05 -1.30
N GLU A 256 -7.79 23.95 -1.77
CA GLU A 256 -9.24 23.79 -1.67
C GLU A 256 -9.74 22.54 -2.43
N GLN A 257 -9.26 22.32 -3.65
CA GLN A 257 -9.60 21.11 -4.40
C GLN A 257 -9.06 19.85 -3.71
N ALA A 258 -7.83 19.90 -3.18
CA ALA A 258 -7.24 18.79 -2.44
C ALA A 258 -8.06 18.41 -1.21
N GLU A 259 -8.61 19.37 -0.47
CA GLU A 259 -9.52 19.11 0.65
C GLU A 259 -10.78 18.34 0.22
N ILE A 260 -11.40 18.76 -0.90
CA ILE A 260 -12.60 18.13 -1.45
C ILE A 260 -12.30 16.68 -1.83
N PHE A 261 -11.25 16.43 -2.61
CA PHE A 261 -10.94 15.07 -3.08
C PHE A 261 -10.39 14.18 -1.96
N ALA A 262 -9.66 14.72 -0.99
CA ALA A 262 -9.22 13.97 0.18
C ALA A 262 -10.39 13.46 1.01
N SER A 263 -11.52 14.20 1.07
CA SER A 263 -12.73 13.76 1.76
C SER A 263 -13.39 12.52 1.15
N CYS A 264 -12.98 12.14 -0.07
CA CYS A 264 -13.42 10.90 -0.71
C CYS A 264 -12.67 9.66 -0.22
N ILE A 265 -11.58 9.82 0.55
CA ILE A 265 -10.79 8.71 1.09
C ILE A 265 -11.35 8.29 2.44
N HIS A 266 -11.82 7.04 2.52
CA HIS A 266 -12.34 6.42 3.74
C HIS A 266 -11.37 5.33 4.19
N LEU A 267 -10.61 5.62 5.24
CA LEU A 267 -9.77 4.61 5.91
C LEU A 267 -10.65 3.75 6.82
N ASP A 268 -10.39 2.45 6.85
CA ASP A 268 -11.03 1.58 7.85
C ASP A 268 -10.51 1.97 9.24
N GLU A 269 -11.39 2.01 10.25
CA GLU A 269 -10.98 2.23 11.63
C GLU A 269 -10.02 1.11 12.06
N GLU A 270 -8.86 1.45 12.62
CA GLU A 270 -7.96 0.43 13.19
C GLU A 270 -8.65 -0.26 14.39
N GLU A 271 -8.95 -1.56 14.27
CA GLU A 271 -9.40 -2.42 15.39
C GLU A 271 -8.29 -2.68 16.43
#